data_AF-A0A7C4HP70-F1
#
_entry.id   AF-A0A7C4HP70-F1
#
_cell.length_a   1.000
_cell.length_b   1.000
_cell.length_c   1.000
_cell.angle_alpha   90.00
_cell.angle_beta   90.00
_cell.angle_gamma   90.00
#
_symmetry.space_group_name_H-M   'P 1'
#
loop_
_entity.id
_entity.type
_entity.pdbx_description
1 polymer ?
#
loop_
_entity_poly.entity_id
_entity_poly.type
_entity_poly.pdbx_seq_one_letter_code
_entity_poly.pdbx_strand_id
1 'polypeptide(L)' 'MTAIHEIAPDLFRLSIYVPKFDMQFNHFLVRDEEPLLFHAGFKGMFPAL' A
#
# COMPACT_ATOMS: atom_id res chain seq x y z
N MET A 1 0.59 11.87 2.87
CA MET A 1 -0.38 11.13 3.72
C MET A 1 -0.91 9.97 2.89
N THR A 2 -0.97 8.76 3.47
CA THR A 2 -1.45 7.57 2.75
C THR A 2 -2.96 7.61 2.63
N ALA A 3 -3.49 7.43 1.42
CA ALA A 3 -4.92 7.34 1.17
C ALA A 3 -5.36 5.87 1.22
N ILE A 4 -6.37 5.54 2.03
CA ILE A 4 -6.85 4.17 2.21
C ILE A 4 -8.27 4.08 1.67
N HIS A 5 -8.53 3.10 0.79
CA HIS A 5 -9.84 2.86 0.22
C HIS A 5 -10.17 1.37 0.28
N GLU A 6 -11.36 1.01 0.74
CA GLU A 6 -11.92 -0.32 0.50
C GLU A 6 -12.43 -0.37 -0.94
N ILE A 7 -11.89 -1.27 -1.76
CA ILE A 7 -12.19 -1.36 -3.20
C ILE A 7 -13.04 -2.59 -3.55
N ALA A 8 -13.16 -3.51 -2.60
CA ALA A 8 -14.07 -4.64 -2.56
C ALA A 8 -14.20 -5.07 -1.08
N PRO A 9 -15.20 -5.89 -0.69
CA PRO A 9 -15.30 -6.38 0.67
C PRO A 9 -13.97 -6.97 1.15
N ASP A 10 -13.48 -6.46 2.27
CA ASP A 10 -12.24 -6.91 2.92
C ASP A 10 -10.93 -6.72 2.11
N LEU A 11 -10.99 -5.98 0.99
CA LEU A 11 -9.85 -5.62 0.17
C LEU A 11 -9.61 -4.11 0.19
N PHE A 12 -8.46 -3.72 0.74
CA PHE A 12 -8.08 -2.32 0.91
C PHE A 12 -6.89 -1.97 0.02
N ARG A 13 -7.02 -0.86 -0.72
CA ARG A 13 -5.91 -0.19 -1.41
C ARG A 13 -5.36 0.92 -0.54
N LEU A 14 -4.09 0.82 -0.18
CA LEU A 14 -3.31 1.86 0.47
C LEU A 14 -2.46 2.54 -0.60
N SER A 15 -2.71 3.82 -0.86
CA SER A 15 -2.07 4.57 -1.94
C SER A 15 -1.21 5.70 -1.39
N ILE A 16 0.05 5.76 -1.83
CA ILE A 16 0.99 6.82 -1.51
C ILE A 16 1.39 7.49 -2.82
N TYR A 17 1.05 8.77 -2.98
CA TYR A 17 1.56 9.57 -4.08
C TYR A 17 2.97 10.09 -3.75
N VAL A 18 3.92 9.87 -4.67
CA VAL A 18 5.31 10.34 -4.54
C VAL A 18 5.57 11.41 -5.60
N PRO A 19 5.57 12.70 -5.22
CA PRO A 19 5.70 13.81 -6.18
C PRO A 19 6.98 13.77 -7.02
N LYS A 20 8.09 13.24 -6.46
CA LYS A 20 9.36 13.12 -7.17
C LYS A 20 9.28 12.26 -8.43
N PHE A 21 8.37 11.28 -8.44
CA PHE A 21 8.19 10.35 -9.55
C PHE A 21 6.91 10.60 -10.33
N ASP A 22 6.05 11.53 -9.88
CA ASP A 22 4.69 11.71 -10.39
C ASP A 22 3.91 10.38 -10.48
N MET A 23 4.05 9.56 -9.43
CA MET A 23 3.54 8.19 -9.40
C MET A 23 2.88 7.86 -8.07
N GLN A 24 1.86 7.00 -8.14
CA GLN A 24 1.24 6.37 -6.98
C GLN A 24 1.84 4.99 -6.75
N PHE A 25 2.22 4.73 -5.50
CA PHE A 25 2.58 3.41 -5.02
C PHE A 25 1.37 2.84 -4.28
N ASN A 26 0.83 1.75 -4.81
CA ASN A 26 -0.34 1.09 -4.25
C ASN A 26 0.09 -0.21 -3.58
N HIS A 27 -0.39 -0.39 -2.36
CA HIS A 27 -0.28 -1.61 -1.58
C HIS A 27 -1.69 -2.16 -1.37
N PHE A 28 -1.83 -3.48 -1.30
CA PHE A 28 -3.13 -4.12 -1.12
C PHE A 28 -3.12 -4.93 0.16
N LEU A 29 -4.05 -4.64 1.05
CA LEU A 29 -4.31 -5.45 2.24
C LEU A 29 -5.57 -6.29 1.98
N VAL A 30 -5.41 -7.60 2.07
CA VAL A 30 -6.52 -8.54 2.17
C VAL A 30 -6.73 -8.83 3.65
N ARG A 31 -7.89 -8.44 4.17
CA ARG A 31 -8.30 -8.74 5.54
C ARG A 31 -8.96 -10.12 5.55
N ASP A 32 -8.32 -11.08 6.20
CA ASP A 32 -8.82 -12.44 6.32
C ASP A 32 -8.32 -13.04 7.65
N GLU A 33 -8.68 -14.27 7.96
CA GLU A 33 -8.12 -15.04 9.07
C GLU A 33 -6.60 -15.17 8.95
N GLU A 34 -6.09 -15.31 7.73
CA GLU A 34 -4.67 -15.25 7.38
C GLU A 34 -4.39 -14.02 6.49
N PRO A 35 -4.05 -12.85 7.09
CA PRO A 35 -3.98 -11.60 6.34
C PRO A 35 -2.77 -11.54 5.39
N LEU A 36 -2.99 -10.96 4.21
CA LEU A 36 -1.96 -10.71 3.21
C LEU A 36 -1.76 -9.21 2.97
N LEU A 37 -0.52 -8.75 3.09
CA LEU A 37 -0.09 -7.45 2.58
C LEU A 37 0.69 -7.65 1.28
N PHE A 38 0.06 -7.36 0.15
CA PHE A 38 0.66 -7.49 -1.16
C PHE A 38 1.44 -6.23 -1.56
N HIS A 39 2.68 -6.46 -2.01
CA HIS A 39 3.57 -5.46 -2.58
C HIS A 39 3.91 -4.29 -1.62
N ALA A 40 4.56 -4.56 -0.49
CA ALA A 40 4.95 -3.56 0.51
C ALA A 40 6.11 -2.62 0.08
N GLY A 41 6.48 -2.60 -1.20
CA GLY A 41 7.57 -1.76 -1.72
C GLY A 41 8.97 -2.37 -1.52
N PHE A 42 9.99 -1.70 -2.07
CA PHE A 42 11.38 -2.13 -1.98
C PHE A 42 12.03 -1.66 -0.69
N LYS A 43 13.03 -2.41 -0.18
CA LYS A 43 13.80 -2.04 1.03
C LYS A 43 14.30 -0.59 1.01
N GLY A 44 14.79 -0.11 -0.14
CA GLY A 44 15.30 1.26 -0.31
C GLY A 44 14.25 2.37 -0.16
N MET A 45 12.96 2.02 -0.08
CA MET A 45 11.87 2.98 0.19
C MET A 45 11.71 3.30 1.68
N PHE A 46 12.38 2.57 2.57
CA PHE A 46 12.27 2.70 4.02
C PHE A 46 13.61 3.10 4.66
N PRO A 47 14.05 4.36 4.51
CA PRO A 47 15.38 4.80 4.97
C PRO A 47 15.54 4.79 6.50
N ALA A 48 14.45 4.62 7.25
CA ALA A 48 14.45 4.52 8.71
C ALA A 48 14.48 3.06 9.23
N LEU A 49 14.41 2.06 8.34
CA LEU A 49 14.53 0.63 8.65
C LEU A 49 15.94 0.12 8.28
#